data_AF-A0A1D4NQ43-F1
#
_entry.id   AF-A0A1D4NQ43-F1
#
_cell.length_a   1.000
_cell.length_b   1.000
_cell.length_c   1.000
_cell.angle_alpha   90.00
_cell.angle_beta   90.00
_cell.angle_gamma   90.00
#
_symmetry.space_group_name_H-M   'P 1'
#
loop_
_entity.id
_entity.type
_entity.pdbx_description
1 polymer ?
#
loop_
_entity_poly.entity_id
_entity_poly.type
_entity_poly.pdbx_seq_one_letter_code
_entity_poly.pdbx_strand_id
1 'polypeptide(L)'
;MIHPFRLFKSWQSTYSALQYLLTLDDKLEATYRIGHQILNALRMNDIKNFEEALSKAENEELFEGLNRIIKTFKDYLPFIENTMQHPKLTNGPIEGIINKIKLIKRNAYGYRNFINFRNRILIISRLFVSEHKKHIKQHSKVA
;
A
#
# COMPACT_ATOMS: atom_id res chain seq x y z
N MET A 1 21.32 13.68 13.45
CA MET A 1 22.14 13.24 14.59
C MET A 1 23.44 12.67 14.00
N ILE A 2 24.60 13.06 14.53
CA ILE A 2 25.91 12.68 13.99
C ILE A 2 26.49 11.60 14.90
N HIS A 3 27.07 10.55 14.32
CA HIS A 3 27.60 9.41 15.05
C HIS A 3 29.00 9.04 14.56
N PRO A 4 29.82 8.41 15.42
CA PRO A 4 31.11 7.87 14.99
C PRO A 4 30.87 6.59 14.20
N PHE A 5 31.44 6.51 13.01
CA PHE A 5 31.45 5.31 12.19
C PHE A 5 32.89 4.83 12.06
N ARG A 6 33.14 3.53 12.27
CA ARG A 6 34.50 2.95 12.23
C ARG A 6 35.26 3.25 10.93
N LEU A 7 34.53 3.39 9.83
CA LEU A 7 35.08 3.66 8.50
C LEU A 7 35.59 5.10 8.32
N PHE A 8 35.08 6.07 9.09
CA PHE A 8 35.36 7.48 8.90
C PHE A 8 36.14 8.05 10.10
N LYS A 9 37.13 8.90 9.82
CA LYS A 9 37.96 9.53 10.86
C LYS A 9 37.22 10.62 11.65
N SER A 10 36.17 11.19 11.07
CA SER A 10 35.33 12.21 11.69
C SER A 10 33.92 11.69 11.94
N TRP A 11 33.18 12.38 12.79
CA TRP A 11 31.78 12.10 13.05
C TRP A 11 30.98 12.34 11.77
N GLN A 12 30.16 11.36 11.36
CA GLN A 12 29.37 11.43 10.14
C GLN A 12 27.88 11.35 10.46
N SER A 13 27.08 11.96 9.59
CA SER A 13 25.63 11.74 9.58
C SER A 13 25.31 10.44 8.85
N THR A 14 24.16 9.85 9.12
CA THR A 14 23.67 8.71 8.31
C THR A 14 23.53 9.08 6.84
N TYR A 15 23.15 10.33 6.54
CA TYR A 15 23.08 10.83 5.16
C TYR A 15 24.45 10.85 4.49
N SER A 16 25.47 11.42 5.13
CA SER A 16 26.82 11.49 4.54
C SER A 16 27.45 10.12 4.38
N ALA A 17 27.24 9.22 5.35
CA ALA A 17 27.64 7.82 5.23
C ALA A 17 26.94 7.12 4.05
N LEU A 18 25.62 7.33 3.88
CA LEU A 18 24.87 6.79 2.76
C LEU A 18 25.38 7.33 1.42
N GLN A 19 25.57 8.65 1.29
CA GLN A 19 26.11 9.26 0.07
C GLN A 19 27.46 8.63 -0.30
N TYR A 20 28.35 8.46 0.69
CA TYR A 20 29.61 7.76 0.46
C TYR A 20 29.39 6.33 -0.04
N LEU A 21 28.49 5.55 0.57
CA LEU A 21 28.21 4.18 0.11
C LEU A 21 27.66 4.13 -1.32
N LEU A 22 26.82 5.10 -1.70
CA LEU A 22 26.30 5.19 -3.07
C LEU A 22 27.43 5.46 -4.08
N THR A 23 28.45 6.25 -3.72
CA THR A 23 29.61 6.47 -4.60
C THR A 23 30.50 5.25 -4.82
N LEU A 24 30.31 4.15 -4.07
CA LEU A 24 31.14 2.95 -4.19
C LEU A 24 30.62 1.96 -5.24
N ASP A 25 29.34 2.01 -5.59
CA ASP A 25 28.69 1.04 -6.46
C ASP A 25 27.59 1.72 -7.30
N ASP A 26 27.85 1.87 -8.60
CA ASP A 26 26.95 2.50 -9.56
C ASP A 26 25.58 1.81 -9.60
N LYS A 27 25.54 0.48 -9.44
CA LYS A 27 24.29 -0.31 -9.44
C LYS A 27 23.46 -0.02 -8.19
N LEU A 28 24.14 0.16 -7.05
CA LEU A 28 23.50 0.57 -5.80
C LEU A 28 22.97 2.00 -5.87
N GLU A 29 23.75 2.93 -6.43
CA GLU A 29 23.31 4.30 -6.65
C GLU A 29 22.07 4.37 -7.56
N ALA A 30 22.13 3.72 -8.72
CA ALA A 30 21.02 3.64 -9.67
C ALA A 30 19.76 3.07 -9.02
N THR A 31 19.88 1.91 -8.35
CA THR A 31 18.76 1.27 -7.65
C THR A 31 18.17 2.16 -6.57
N TYR A 32 19.02 2.80 -5.75
CA TYR A 32 18.58 3.69 -4.70
C TYR A 32 17.80 4.89 -5.28
N ARG A 33 18.34 5.50 -6.34
CA ARG A 33 17.77 6.69 -6.98
C ARG A 33 16.41 6.39 -7.62
N ILE A 34 16.32 5.34 -8.44
CA ILE A 34 15.05 4.94 -9.09
C ILE A 34 14.01 4.57 -8.05
N GLY A 35 14.38 3.78 -7.03
CA GLY A 35 13.47 3.41 -5.95
C GLY A 35 12.90 4.63 -5.20
N HIS A 36 13.73 5.64 -4.95
CA HIS A 36 13.29 6.88 -4.31
C HIS A 36 12.43 7.75 -5.23
N GLN A 37 12.72 7.82 -6.53
CA GLN A 37 11.88 8.54 -7.49
C GLN A 37 10.47 7.94 -7.54
N ILE A 38 10.38 6.61 -7.65
CA ILE A 38 9.11 5.87 -7.62
C ILE A 38 8.36 6.14 -6.30
N LEU A 39 9.03 6.02 -5.16
CA LEU A 39 8.42 6.24 -3.85
C LEU A 39 7.90 7.67 -3.68
N ASN A 40 8.66 8.67 -4.12
CA ASN A 40 8.26 10.06 -4.03
C ASN A 40 7.09 10.37 -4.96
N ALA A 41 7.10 9.85 -6.20
CA ALA A 41 5.99 10.00 -7.13
C ALA A 41 4.69 9.40 -6.56
N LEU A 42 4.77 8.20 -5.94
CA LEU A 42 3.64 7.58 -5.25
C LEU A 42 3.12 8.44 -4.09
N ARG A 43 4.01 9.00 -3.25
CA ARG A 43 3.62 9.85 -2.12
C ARG A 43 2.95 11.15 -2.54
N MET A 44 3.38 11.72 -3.66
CA MET A 44 2.85 12.96 -4.21
C MET A 44 1.63 12.74 -5.12
N ASN A 45 1.24 11.48 -5.37
CA ASN A 45 0.25 11.09 -6.39
C ASN A 45 0.57 11.68 -7.78
N ASP A 46 1.86 11.75 -8.13
CA ASP A 46 2.32 12.31 -9.38
C ASP A 46 2.55 11.21 -10.41
N ILE A 47 1.53 10.98 -11.24
CA ILE A 47 1.51 9.93 -12.26
C ILE A 47 2.63 10.14 -13.28
N LYS A 48 2.89 11.38 -13.69
CA LYS A 48 3.89 11.68 -14.73
C LYS A 48 5.29 11.30 -14.27
N ASN A 49 5.64 11.74 -13.06
CA ASN A 49 6.94 11.39 -12.46
C ASN A 49 7.05 9.89 -12.16
N PHE A 50 5.93 9.22 -11.86
CA PHE A 50 5.90 7.77 -11.66
C PHE A 50 6.22 7.01 -12.96
N GLU A 51 5.53 7.34 -14.06
CA GLU A 51 5.76 6.72 -15.38
C GLU A 51 7.17 7.01 -15.91
N GLU A 52 7.65 8.24 -15.72
CA GLU A 52 9.01 8.62 -16.09
C GLU A 52 10.05 7.79 -15.32
N ALA A 53 9.85 7.60 -14.01
CA ALA A 53 10.74 6.77 -13.20
C ALA A 53 10.72 5.29 -13.63
N LEU A 54 9.55 4.75 -14.00
CA LEU A 54 9.42 3.37 -14.52
C LEU A 54 10.08 3.20 -15.90
N SER A 55 10.12 4.25 -16.71
CA SER A 55 10.75 4.26 -18.03
C SER A 55 12.26 4.40 -17.92
N LYS A 56 12.75 5.29 -17.05
CA LYS A 56 14.19 5.43 -16.73
C LYS A 56 14.79 4.12 -16.25
N ALA A 57 14.04 3.38 -15.44
CA ALA A 57 14.46 2.10 -14.89
C ALA A 57 14.78 1.03 -15.95
N GLU A 58 14.27 1.13 -17.18
CA GLU A 58 14.58 0.17 -18.26
C GLU A 58 16.01 0.34 -18.80
N ASN A 59 16.57 1.54 -18.66
CA ASN A 59 17.88 1.89 -19.20
C ASN A 59 19.00 1.78 -18.14
N GLU A 60 18.67 1.38 -16.92
CA GLU A 60 19.61 1.30 -15.81
C GLU A 60 19.82 -0.15 -15.35
N GLU A 61 21.04 -0.47 -14.94
CA GLU A 61 21.30 -1.76 -14.32
C GLU A 61 20.87 -1.70 -12.85
N LEU A 62 19.74 -2.36 -12.53
CA LEU A 62 19.15 -2.34 -11.19
C LEU A 62 19.27 -3.71 -10.51
N PHE A 63 19.19 -3.72 -9.18
CA PHE A 63 19.03 -4.97 -8.43
C PHE A 63 17.71 -5.67 -8.80
N GLU A 64 17.75 -7.00 -8.88
CA GLU A 64 16.60 -7.83 -9.30
C GLU A 64 15.33 -7.59 -8.47
N GLY A 65 15.50 -7.29 -7.17
CA GLY A 65 14.38 -6.99 -6.29
C GLY A 65 13.56 -5.79 -6.76
N LEU A 66 14.24 -4.71 -7.19
CA LEU A 66 13.56 -3.52 -7.70
C LEU A 66 12.97 -3.79 -9.09
N ASN A 67 13.68 -4.52 -9.96
CA ASN A 67 13.16 -4.92 -11.27
C ASN A 67 11.84 -5.70 -11.18
N ARG A 68 11.72 -6.60 -10.20
CA ARG A 68 10.48 -7.34 -9.95
C ARG A 68 9.33 -6.40 -9.58
N ILE A 69 9.59 -5.42 -8.71
CA ILE A 69 8.60 -4.43 -8.29
C ILE A 69 8.17 -3.55 -9.48
N ILE A 70 9.13 -3.07 -10.27
CA ILE A 70 8.88 -2.27 -11.48
C ILE A 70 7.99 -3.04 -12.46
N LYS A 71 8.27 -4.33 -12.69
CA LYS A 71 7.44 -5.18 -13.53
C LYS A 71 5.99 -5.23 -13.03
N THR A 72 5.80 -5.48 -11.73
CA THR A 72 4.47 -5.45 -11.12
C THR A 72 3.79 -4.09 -11.28
N PHE A 73 4.52 -2.99 -11.09
CA PHE A 73 3.94 -1.65 -11.29
C PHE A 73 3.52 -1.39 -12.73
N LYS A 74 4.25 -1.89 -13.72
CA LYS A 74 3.85 -1.81 -15.13
C LYS A 74 2.61 -2.65 -15.42
N ASP A 75 2.56 -3.89 -14.93
CA ASP A 75 1.43 -4.79 -15.12
C ASP A 75 0.12 -4.21 -14.52
N TYR A 76 0.22 -3.49 -13.41
CA TYR A 76 -0.91 -2.88 -12.70
C TYR A 76 -1.04 -1.37 -12.87
N LEU A 77 -0.33 -0.77 -13.83
CA LEU A 77 -0.25 0.68 -14.01
C LEU A 77 -1.62 1.37 -14.05
N PRO A 78 -2.62 0.88 -14.82
CA PRO A 78 -3.94 1.53 -14.87
C PRO A 78 -4.64 1.59 -13.51
N PHE A 79 -4.44 0.60 -12.64
CA PHE A 79 -5.05 0.57 -11.31
C PHE A 79 -4.34 1.50 -10.32
N ILE A 80 -3.02 1.59 -10.43
CA ILE A 80 -2.21 2.51 -9.64
C ILE A 80 -2.57 3.95 -10.03
N GLU A 81 -2.70 4.22 -11.33
CA GLU A 81 -3.12 5.53 -11.84
C GLU A 81 -4.49 5.93 -11.27
N ASN A 82 -5.49 5.05 -11.33
CA ASN A 82 -6.80 5.29 -10.73
C ASN A 82 -6.72 5.62 -9.23
N THR A 83 -5.79 4.98 -8.51
CA THR A 83 -5.58 5.26 -7.08
C THR A 83 -5.00 6.66 -6.86
N MET A 84 -4.05 7.08 -7.70
CA MET A 84 -3.46 8.43 -7.64
C MET A 84 -4.47 9.52 -8.03
N GLN A 85 -5.35 9.25 -9.00
CA GLN A 85 -6.41 10.19 -9.43
C GLN A 85 -7.52 10.35 -8.37
N HIS A 86 -7.71 9.37 -7.49
CA HIS A 86 -8.76 9.36 -6.47
C HIS A 86 -8.22 9.29 -5.03
N PRO A 87 -7.42 10.27 -4.57
CA PRO A 87 -6.72 10.20 -3.28
C PRO A 87 -7.65 10.21 -2.04
N LYS A 88 -8.94 10.56 -2.24
CA LYS A 88 -9.96 10.52 -1.17
C LYS A 88 -10.44 9.10 -0.87
N LEU A 89 -10.24 8.16 -1.79
CA LEU A 89 -10.59 6.76 -1.58
C LEU A 89 -9.45 6.09 -0.82
N THR A 90 -9.74 5.63 0.40
CA THR A 90 -8.76 4.93 1.24
C THR A 90 -9.13 3.46 1.37
N ASN A 91 -8.15 2.61 1.67
CA ASN A 91 -8.41 1.21 1.97
C ASN A 91 -9.08 0.98 3.35
N GLY A 92 -9.24 2.04 4.16
CA GLY A 92 -9.77 1.95 5.52
C GLY A 92 -11.09 1.19 5.65
N PRO A 93 -12.13 1.46 4.83
CA PRO A 93 -13.37 0.71 4.86
C PRO A 93 -13.18 -0.78 4.55
N ILE A 94 -12.37 -1.10 3.53
CA ILE A 94 -12.07 -2.48 3.12
C ILE A 94 -11.32 -3.22 4.22
N GLU A 95 -10.27 -2.60 4.78
CA GLU A 95 -9.49 -3.12 5.89
C GLU A 95 -10.35 -3.33 7.14
N GLY A 96 -11.26 -2.40 7.45
CA GLY A 96 -12.21 -2.52 8.54
C GLY A 96 -13.12 -3.74 8.38
N ILE A 97 -13.64 -3.98 7.18
CA ILE A 97 -14.44 -5.17 6.86
C ILE A 97 -13.59 -6.45 7.00
N ILE A 98 -12.38 -6.48 6.43
CA ILE A 98 -11.48 -7.63 6.51
C ILE A 98 -11.13 -7.97 7.96
N ASN A 99 -10.82 -6.95 8.78
CA ASN A 99 -10.49 -7.13 10.19
C ASN A 99 -11.69 -7.66 10.98
N LYS A 100 -12.90 -7.17 10.69
CA LYS A 100 -14.14 -7.67 11.30
C LYS A 100 -14.40 -9.13 10.94
N ILE A 101 -14.19 -9.53 9.68
CA ILE A 101 -14.30 -10.92 9.23
C ILE A 101 -13.26 -11.81 9.94
N LYS A 102 -11.99 -11.36 10.02
CA LYS A 102 -10.92 -12.08 10.73
C LYS A 102 -11.27 -12.26 12.22
N LEU A 103 -11.82 -11.23 12.87
CA LEU A 103 -12.27 -11.31 14.26
C LEU A 103 -13.40 -12.34 14.46
N ILE A 104 -14.39 -12.35 13.56
CA ILE A 104 -15.49 -13.34 13.59
C ILE A 104 -14.95 -14.77 13.43
N LYS A 105 -13.99 -14.97 12.52
CA LYS A 105 -13.34 -16.27 12.31
C LYS A 105 -12.59 -16.73 13.57
N ARG A 106 -11.82 -15.82 14.21
CA ARG A 106 -11.06 -16.11 15.43
C ARG A 106 -11.95 -16.44 16.62
N ASN A 107 -13.00 -15.65 16.85
CA ASN A 107 -13.91 -15.85 17.99
C ASN A 107 -14.75 -17.13 17.88
N ALA A 108 -14.93 -17.68 16.69
CA ALA A 108 -15.67 -18.91 16.47
C ALA A 108 -14.78 -20.17 16.50
N TYR A 109 -13.47 -20.03 16.72
CA TYR A 109 -12.49 -21.12 16.61
C TYR A 109 -12.52 -21.83 15.24
N GLY A 110 -12.90 -21.10 14.19
CA GLY A 110 -13.09 -21.62 12.84
C GLY A 110 -14.52 -22.12 12.57
N TYR A 111 -14.95 -21.97 11.32
CA TYR A 111 -16.24 -22.50 10.87
C TYR A 111 -16.00 -23.71 9.98
N ARG A 112 -16.70 -24.81 10.25
CA ARG A 112 -16.72 -26.00 9.39
C ARG A 112 -17.57 -25.79 8.14
N ASN A 113 -18.63 -24.98 8.24
CA ASN A 113 -19.56 -24.70 7.17
C ASN A 113 -19.45 -23.23 6.73
N PHE A 114 -19.10 -23.02 5.45
CA PHE A 114 -18.96 -21.69 4.87
C PHE A 114 -20.27 -20.88 4.87
N ILE A 115 -21.42 -21.52 4.66
CA ILE A 115 -22.73 -20.87 4.68
C ILE A 115 -22.99 -20.25 6.05
N ASN A 116 -22.68 -20.99 7.12
CA ASN A 116 -22.83 -20.50 8.49
C ASN A 116 -21.87 -19.33 8.77
N PHE A 117 -20.63 -19.39 8.27
CA PHE A 117 -19.68 -18.29 8.39
C PHE A 117 -20.18 -17.03 7.66
N ARG A 118 -20.62 -17.17 6.41
CA ARG A 118 -21.20 -16.09 5.60
C ARG A 118 -22.40 -15.46 6.28
N ASN A 119 -23.35 -16.28 6.74
CA ASN A 119 -24.56 -15.79 7.42
C ASN A 119 -24.20 -15.00 8.68
N ARG A 120 -23.25 -15.50 9.48
CA ARG A 120 -22.77 -14.80 10.66
C ARG A 120 -22.10 -13.47 10.33
N ILE A 121 -21.28 -13.40 9.28
CA ILE A 121 -20.69 -12.14 8.79
C ILE A 121 -21.80 -11.14 8.41
N LEU A 122 -22.79 -11.57 7.63
CA LEU A 122 -23.88 -10.70 7.17
C LEU A 122 -24.69 -10.12 8.35
N ILE A 123 -25.01 -10.95 9.35
CA ILE A 123 -25.75 -10.55 10.55
C ILE A 123 -24.92 -9.58 11.39
N ILE A 124 -23.67 -9.92 11.73
CA ILE A 124 -22.81 -9.10 12.62
C ILE A 124 -22.40 -7.80 11.94
N SER A 125 -22.17 -7.82 10.63
CA SER A 125 -21.85 -6.62 9.86
C SER A 125 -23.06 -5.75 9.57
N ARG A 126 -24.28 -6.19 9.95
CA ARG A 126 -25.55 -5.48 9.65
C ARG A 126 -25.69 -5.15 8.16
N LEU A 127 -25.07 -5.96 7.30
CA LEU A 127 -25.11 -5.82 5.85
C LEU A 127 -26.40 -6.41 5.28
N PHE A 128 -27.14 -7.16 6.11
CA PHE A 128 -28.52 -7.54 5.85
C PHE A 128 -29.46 -6.58 6.60
N VAL A 129 -30.23 -5.80 5.84
CA VAL A 129 -31.43 -5.15 6.35
C VAL A 129 -32.59 -6.02 5.91
N SER A 130 -33.27 -6.69 6.86
CA SER A 130 -34.57 -7.30 6.58
C SER A 130 -35.50 -6.23 6.01
N GLU A 131 -36.24 -6.50 4.93
CA GLU A 131 -37.15 -5.53 4.31
C GLU A 131 -38.10 -4.89 5.34
N HIS A 132 -38.52 -5.67 6.35
CA HIS A 132 -39.30 -5.23 7.50
C HIS A 132 -38.70 -4.02 8.25
N LYS A 133 -37.37 -3.95 8.44
CA LYS A 133 -36.69 -2.82 9.10
C LYS A 133 -36.56 -1.59 8.18
N LYS A 134 -36.62 -1.77 6.86
CA LYS A 134 -36.63 -0.67 5.88
C LYS A 134 -37.96 0.09 5.94
N HIS A 135 -39.09 -0.63 6.03
CA HIS A 135 -40.43 -0.04 6.16
C HIS A 135 -40.62 0.73 7.47
N ILE A 136 -40.13 0.21 8.61
CA ILE A 136 -40.24 0.89 9.90
C ILE A 136 -39.47 2.23 9.92
N LYS A 137 -38.29 2.31 9.30
CA LYS A 137 -37.50 3.55 9.20
C LYS A 137 -38.07 4.59 8.24
N GLN A 138 -38.82 4.17 7.22
CA GLN A 138 -39.50 5.09 6.31
C GLN A 138 -40.70 5.73 7.02
N HIS A 139 -41.53 4.96 7.73
CA HIS A 139 -42.65 5.50 8.50
C HIS A 139 -42.24 6.44 9.63
N SER A 140 -41.09 6.20 10.29
CA SER A 140 -40.61 7.06 11.38
C SER A 140 -39.93 8.36 10.93
N LYS A 141 -39.81 8.62 9.62
CA LYS A 141 -39.17 9.84 9.05
C LYS A 141 -40.17 10.83 8.44
N VAL A 142 -41.45 10.48 8.38
CA VAL A 142 -42.53 11.32 7.80
C VAL A 142 -43.42 11.93 8.91
N ALA A 143 -42.85 12.14 10.10
CA ALA A 143 -43.47 12.84 11.21
C ALA A 143 -42.59 14.02 11.63
#